data_AF-A0A1G3AZ88-F1
#
_entry.id   AF-A0A1G3AZ88-F1
#
_cell.length_a   1.000
_cell.length_b   1.000
_cell.length_c   1.000
_cell.angle_alpha   90.00
_cell.angle_beta   90.00
_cell.angle_gamma   90.00
#
_symmetry.space_group_name_H-M   'P 1'
#
loop_
_entity.id
_entity.type
_entity.pdbx_description
1 polymer ?
#
loop_
_entity_poly.entity_id
_entity_poly.type
_entity_poly.pdbx_seq_one_letter_code
_entity_poly.pdbx_strand_id
1 'polypeptide(L)'
;MSNDSNYLYHKPSNILRLSERQVYRTKSRVEREGINGILHNSRGTKRARWLTQDVKDRIAQLYNTKYKGFNITHVTEYLNTEEKIKISKNHLGKFFSREDFIP
;
A
#
# COMPACT_ATOMS: atom_id res chain seq x y z
N MET A 1 50.92 -8.10 31.62
CA MET A 1 49.89 -9.00 31.07
C MET A 1 48.65 -8.87 31.92
N SER A 2 47.77 -7.94 31.59
CA SER A 2 46.38 -7.98 32.04
C SER A 2 45.56 -8.28 30.80
N ASN A 3 44.93 -9.44 30.85
CA ASN A 3 44.20 -10.05 29.76
C ASN A 3 42.94 -9.20 29.53
N ASP A 4 42.98 -8.26 28.58
CA ASP A 4 41.80 -7.55 28.06
C ASP A 4 40.95 -8.51 27.22
N SER A 5 40.61 -9.64 27.82
CA SER A 5 39.80 -10.68 27.23
C SER A 5 38.34 -10.33 27.51
N ASN A 6 37.62 -9.98 26.43
CA ASN A 6 36.19 -10.20 26.29
C ASN A 6 35.22 -9.30 27.09
N TYR A 7 35.31 -7.98 26.96
CA TYR A 7 34.23 -7.07 27.41
C TYR A 7 33.69 -6.12 26.34
N LEU A 8 33.48 -6.63 25.12
CA LEU A 8 32.41 -6.08 24.30
C LEU A 8 31.55 -7.23 23.78
N TYR A 9 30.67 -7.69 24.66
CA TYR A 9 29.40 -8.29 24.29
C TYR A 9 28.63 -7.26 23.46
N HIS A 10 29.02 -7.10 22.19
CA HIS A 10 28.33 -6.28 21.22
C HIS A 10 27.00 -6.95 20.96
N LYS A 11 26.01 -6.63 21.80
CA LYS A 11 24.65 -7.06 21.57
C LYS A 11 24.29 -6.62 20.15
N PRO A 12 23.77 -7.54 19.31
CA PRO A 12 23.43 -7.23 17.93
C PRO A 12 22.49 -6.02 17.79
N SER A 13 21.73 -5.70 18.85
CA SER A 13 20.93 -4.47 18.99
C SER A 13 21.73 -3.18 18.79
N ASN A 14 22.95 -3.11 19.33
CA ASN A 14 23.78 -1.91 19.33
C ASN A 14 24.39 -1.65 17.94
N ILE A 15 24.77 -2.72 17.24
CA ILE A 15 25.29 -2.65 15.87
C ILE A 15 24.15 -2.31 14.89
N LEU A 16 22.99 -2.94 15.06
CA LEU A 16 21.85 -2.80 14.15
C LEU A 16 20.95 -1.59 14.46
N ARG A 17 21.21 -0.85 15.56
CA ARG A 17 20.33 0.21 16.09
C ARG A 17 18.87 -0.25 16.24
N LEU A 18 18.66 -1.51 16.60
CA LEU A 18 17.36 -2.12 16.83
C LEU A 18 17.23 -2.53 18.28
N SER A 19 16.02 -2.52 18.84
CA SER A 19 15.80 -3.10 20.17
C SER A 19 16.07 -4.61 20.16
N GLU A 20 16.47 -5.16 21.31
CA GLU A 20 16.70 -6.61 21.46
C GLU A 20 15.50 -7.44 20.99
N ARG A 21 14.28 -7.01 21.31
CA ARG A 21 13.04 -7.67 20.86
C ARG A 21 12.94 -7.70 19.33
N GLN A 22 13.32 -6.62 18.64
CA GLN A 22 13.31 -6.58 17.17
C GLN A 22 14.35 -7.54 16.59
N VAL A 23 15.53 -7.63 17.19
CA VAL A 23 16.57 -8.59 16.77
C VAL A 23 16.07 -10.02 16.91
N TYR A 24 15.52 -10.40 18.07
CA TYR A 24 14.97 -11.75 18.28
C TYR A 24 13.79 -12.07 17.36
N ARG A 25 12.89 -11.10 17.12
CA ARG A 25 11.77 -11.27 16.19
C ARG A 25 12.24 -11.50 14.75
N THR A 26 13.25 -10.73 14.30
CA THR A 26 13.84 -10.91 12.97
C THR A 26 14.56 -12.25 12.88
N LYS A 27 15.37 -12.61 13.88
CA LYS A 27 16.08 -13.89 13.94
C LYS A 27 15.11 -15.08 13.84
N SER A 28 14.08 -15.12 14.69
CA SER A 28 13.07 -16.18 14.70
C SER A 28 12.33 -16.29 13.37
N ARG A 29 12.14 -15.17 12.68
CA ARG A 29 11.46 -15.14 11.38
C ARG A 29 12.37 -15.64 10.26
N VAL A 30 13.65 -15.29 10.28
CA VAL A 30 14.64 -15.81 9.33
C VAL A 30 14.83 -17.32 9.50
N GLU A 31 14.82 -17.83 10.73
CA GLU A 31 14.88 -19.28 11.00
C GLU A 31 13.67 -20.04 10.41
N ARG A 32 12.48 -19.42 10.38
CA ARG A 32 11.24 -20.03 9.86
C ARG A 32 11.02 -19.84 8.36
N GLU A 33 11.36 -18.67 7.81
CA GLU A 33 10.99 -18.23 6.45
C GLU A 33 12.22 -17.99 5.55
N GLY A 34 13.44 -18.21 6.06
CA GLY A 34 14.68 -17.88 5.35
C GLY A 34 14.84 -16.38 5.11
N ILE A 35 15.47 -16.00 3.99
CA ILE A 35 15.67 -14.59 3.60
C ILE A 35 14.33 -13.83 3.47
N ASN A 36 13.24 -14.53 3.11
CA ASN A 36 11.91 -13.94 3.02
C ASN A 36 11.40 -13.43 4.38
N GLY A 37 11.93 -13.94 5.49
CA GLY A 37 11.64 -13.43 6.83
C GLY A 37 12.15 -12.01 7.08
N ILE A 38 13.15 -11.54 6.34
CA ILE A 38 13.59 -10.13 6.41
C ILE A 38 12.60 -9.22 5.67
N LEU A 39 11.91 -9.77 4.66
CA LEU A 39 10.93 -9.04 3.88
C LEU A 39 9.73 -8.65 4.75
N HIS A 40 9.23 -7.43 4.57
CA HIS A 40 8.00 -7.03 5.24
C HIS A 40 6.83 -7.89 4.73
N ASN A 41 6.09 -8.54 5.63
CA ASN A 41 4.99 -9.46 5.24
C ASN A 41 3.87 -8.78 4.41
N SER A 42 3.69 -7.46 4.51
CA SER A 42 2.74 -6.74 3.64
C SER A 42 3.31 -6.42 2.24
N ARG A 43 4.58 -6.72 1.98
CA ARG A 43 5.20 -6.51 0.67
C ARG A 43 4.60 -7.51 -0.31
N GLY A 44 4.11 -7.03 -1.44
CA GLY A 44 3.45 -7.85 -2.46
C GLY A 44 1.96 -8.11 -2.20
N THR A 45 1.49 -7.97 -0.96
CA THR A 45 0.06 -8.12 -0.64
C THR A 45 -0.70 -6.86 -1.03
N LYS A 46 -1.57 -6.94 -2.05
CA LYS A 46 -2.53 -5.88 -2.34
C LYS A 46 -3.53 -5.80 -1.18
N ARG A 47 -3.51 -4.72 -0.42
CA ARG A 47 -4.54 -4.45 0.60
C ARG A 47 -5.91 -4.37 -0.06
N ALA A 48 -6.96 -4.76 0.65
CA ALA A 48 -8.33 -4.55 0.22
C ALA A 48 -8.51 -3.05 -0.09
N ARG A 49 -8.70 -2.73 -1.37
CA ARG A 49 -8.99 -1.36 -1.81
C ARG A 49 -10.48 -1.17 -1.75
N TRP A 50 -10.93 -0.04 -1.21
CA TRP A 50 -12.33 0.39 -1.25
C TRP A 50 -12.85 0.43 -2.71
N LEU A 51 -11.97 0.78 -3.65
CA LEU A 51 -12.21 0.76 -5.08
C LEU A 51 -11.90 -0.66 -5.61
N THR A 52 -12.82 -1.58 -5.34
CA THR A 52 -12.82 -2.93 -5.95
C THR A 52 -13.00 -2.83 -7.46
N GLN A 53 -12.74 -3.92 -8.17
CA GLN A 53 -12.88 -3.92 -9.62
C GLN A 53 -14.33 -3.61 -10.03
N ASP A 54 -15.32 -4.17 -9.33
CA ASP A 54 -16.74 -3.89 -9.58
C ASP A 54 -17.10 -2.40 -9.49
N VAL A 55 -16.56 -1.68 -8.50
CA VAL A 55 -16.81 -0.24 -8.36
C VAL A 55 -16.17 0.53 -9.51
N LYS A 56 -14.98 0.12 -9.97
CA LYS A 56 -14.34 0.74 -11.13
C LYS A 56 -15.12 0.52 -12.40
N ASP A 57 -15.58 -0.71 -12.62
CA ASP A 57 -16.32 -1.09 -13.82
C ASP A 57 -17.64 -0.31 -13.86
N ARG A 58 -18.30 -0.17 -12.71
CA ARG A 58 -19.49 0.70 -12.57
C ARG A 58 -19.19 2.16 -12.88
N ILE A 59 -18.09 2.73 -12.36
CA ILE A 59 -17.70 4.11 -12.67
C ILE A 59 -17.42 4.28 -14.17
N ALA A 60 -16.71 3.34 -14.80
CA ALA A 60 -16.41 3.37 -16.23
C ALA A 60 -17.69 3.28 -17.09
N GLN A 61 -18.63 2.41 -16.70
CA GLN A 61 -19.93 2.29 -17.37
C GLN A 61 -20.71 3.61 -17.27
N LEU A 62 -20.83 4.20 -16.07
CA LEU A 62 -21.53 5.46 -15.85
C LEU A 62 -20.90 6.61 -16.63
N TYR A 63 -19.57 6.67 -16.69
CA TYR A 63 -18.83 7.67 -17.45
C TYR A 63 -19.12 7.56 -18.97
N ASN A 64 -19.13 6.35 -19.52
CA ASN A 64 -19.37 6.12 -20.95
C ASN A 64 -20.84 6.23 -21.38
N THR A 65 -21.78 6.11 -20.44
CA THR A 65 -23.22 6.09 -20.73
C THR A 65 -23.88 7.38 -20.27
N LYS A 66 -24.07 7.53 -18.97
CA LYS A 66 -24.86 8.60 -18.34
C LYS A 66 -24.13 9.95 -18.30
N TYR A 67 -22.80 9.93 -18.16
CA TYR A 67 -21.98 11.14 -18.02
C TYR A 67 -21.02 11.35 -19.19
N LYS A 68 -21.36 10.83 -20.36
CA LYS A 68 -20.53 10.95 -21.56
C LYS A 68 -20.33 12.43 -21.91
N GLY A 69 -19.07 12.85 -22.08
CA GLY A 69 -18.70 14.24 -22.39
C GLY A 69 -18.67 15.19 -21.17
N PHE A 70 -18.91 14.69 -19.96
CA PHE A 70 -18.77 15.51 -18.75
C PHE A 70 -17.30 15.64 -18.36
N ASN A 71 -16.93 16.81 -17.84
CA ASN A 71 -15.61 17.00 -17.25
C ASN A 71 -15.49 16.17 -15.95
N ILE A 72 -14.25 15.87 -15.55
CA ILE A 72 -13.96 15.05 -14.36
C ILE A 72 -14.56 15.67 -13.08
N THR A 73 -14.67 16.99 -13.00
CA THR A 73 -15.27 17.68 -11.84
C THR A 73 -16.74 17.33 -11.70
N HIS A 74 -17.53 17.49 -12.77
CA HIS A 74 -18.95 17.17 -12.77
C HIS A 74 -19.19 15.67 -12.56
N VAL A 75 -18.41 14.80 -13.21
CA VAL A 75 -18.52 13.36 -12.97
C VAL A 75 -18.29 13.04 -11.49
N THR A 76 -17.29 13.67 -10.86
CA THR A 76 -17.04 13.49 -9.42
C THR A 76 -18.25 13.93 -8.59
N GLU A 77 -18.84 15.09 -8.88
CA GLU A 77 -20.01 15.61 -8.17
C GLU A 77 -21.18 14.62 -8.26
N TYR A 78 -21.55 14.22 -9.48
CA TYR A 78 -22.68 13.30 -9.71
C TYR A 78 -22.45 11.90 -9.16
N LEU A 79 -21.21 11.38 -9.21
CA LEU A 79 -20.88 10.11 -8.56
C LEU A 79 -21.10 10.18 -7.04
N ASN A 80 -20.75 11.31 -6.42
CA ASN A 80 -20.95 11.50 -4.98
C ASN A 80 -22.43 11.72 -4.61
N THR A 81 -23.19 12.48 -5.41
CA THR A 81 -24.57 12.86 -5.09
C THR A 81 -25.60 11.82 -5.53
N GLU A 82 -25.59 11.42 -6.80
CA GLU A 82 -26.61 10.54 -7.40
C GLU A 82 -26.29 9.07 -7.14
N GLU A 83 -25.05 8.67 -7.40
CA GLU A 83 -24.65 7.26 -7.37
C GLU A 83 -24.13 6.83 -5.98
N LYS A 84 -23.98 7.78 -5.05
CA LYS A 84 -23.44 7.61 -3.68
C LYS A 84 -22.06 6.94 -3.64
N ILE A 85 -21.31 7.01 -4.74
CA ILE A 85 -19.93 6.53 -4.85
C ILE A 85 -19.01 7.64 -4.38
N LYS A 86 -18.55 7.53 -3.13
CA LYS A 86 -17.67 8.53 -2.53
C LYS A 86 -16.25 8.46 -3.11
N ILE A 87 -15.95 9.35 -4.06
CA ILE A 87 -14.63 9.46 -4.68
C ILE A 87 -14.18 10.91 -4.75
N SER A 88 -12.88 11.15 -4.53
CA SER A 88 -12.30 12.47 -4.73
C SER A 88 -11.86 12.68 -6.17
N LYS A 89 -11.91 13.93 -6.65
CA LYS A 89 -11.51 14.32 -8.01
C LYS A 89 -10.11 13.81 -8.39
N ASN A 90 -9.14 13.94 -7.47
CA ASN A 90 -7.77 13.46 -7.70
C ASN A 90 -7.69 11.94 -7.87
N HIS A 91 -8.50 11.18 -7.11
CA HIS A 91 -8.53 9.73 -7.22
C HIS A 91 -9.20 9.29 -8.54
N LEU A 92 -10.28 9.97 -8.92
CA LEU A 92 -10.97 9.75 -10.20
C LEU A 92 -10.07 10.12 -11.39
N GLY A 93 -9.31 11.22 -11.32
CA GLY A 93 -8.33 11.57 -12.34
C GLY A 93 -7.25 10.49 -12.50
N LYS A 94 -6.67 10.01 -11.39
CA LYS A 94 -5.71 8.89 -11.42
C LYS A 94 -6.31 7.59 -11.95
N PHE A 95 -7.62 7.39 -11.79
CA PHE A 95 -8.32 6.23 -12.33
C PHE A 95 -8.35 6.33 -13.86
N PHE A 96 -8.81 7.45 -14.43
CA PHE A 96 -8.85 7.62 -15.89
C PHE A 96 -7.46 7.65 -16.55
N SER A 97 -6.45 8.24 -15.89
CA SER A 97 -5.06 8.23 -16.42
C SER A 97 -4.38 6.86 -16.42
N ARG A 98 -4.91 5.88 -15.68
CA ARG A 98 -4.35 4.51 -15.63
C ARG A 98 -5.05 3.54 -16.58
N GLU A 99 -6.29 3.83 -16.94
CA GLU A 99 -7.14 2.98 -17.76
C GLU A 99 -7.24 3.53 -19.21
N ASP A 100 -6.32 4.43 -19.61
CA ASP A 100 -6.27 5.10 -20.92
C ASP A 100 -7.62 5.69 -21.39
N PHE A 101 -8.40 6.22 -20.45
CA PHE A 101 -9.64 6.93 -20.77
C PHE A 101 -9.29 8.32 -21.31
N ILE A 102 -9.37 8.49 -22.64
CA ILE A 102 -9.25 9.78 -23.31
C ILE A 102 -10.61 10.51 -23.16
N PRO A 103 -10.67 11.68 -22.50
CA PRO A 103 -11.89 12.49 -22.45
C PRO A 103 -12.23 13.13 -23.80
#